data_AF-A0A1B6CEH2-F1
#
_entry.id   AF-A0A1B6CEH2-F1
#
_cell.length_a   1.000
_cell.length_b   1.000
_cell.length_c   1.000
_cell.angle_alpha   90.00
_cell.angle_beta   90.00
_cell.angle_gamma   90.00
#
_symmetry.space_group_name_H-M   'P 1'
#
loop_
_entity.id
_entity.type
_entity.pdbx_description
1 polymer ?
#
loop_
_entity_poly.entity_id
_entity_poly.type
_entity_poly.pdbx_seq_one_letter_code
_entity_poly.pdbx_strand_id
1 'polypeptide(L)'
;NQLVQKDVGIRIDYLNITKYSVATAVKTLLEDQSYKENAVHLSKIFNDRPQTPIEVAVFWTEYVLRNKGANHLRTASVNLPWYDHLLLDVFGVIITTFVVTNLLLCHIIKIVIKKIFVKKEKLKTQ
;
A
#
# COMPACT_ATOMS: atom_id res chain seq x y z
N ASN A 1 10.24 -0.97 10.03
CA ASN A 1 11.66 -1.27 10.40
C ASN A 1 12.61 -0.09 10.30
N GLN A 2 12.16 1.15 10.06
CA GLN A 2 13.07 2.29 9.90
C GLN A 2 13.88 2.65 11.17
N LEU A 3 13.32 2.41 12.37
CA LEU A 3 14.01 2.65 13.64
C LEU A 3 15.15 1.65 13.89
N VAL A 4 14.95 0.40 13.48
CA VAL A 4 15.98 -0.66 13.57
C VAL A 4 17.08 -0.40 12.54
N GLN A 5 16.72 0.01 11.32
CA GLN A 5 17.69 0.37 10.28
C GLN A 5 18.53 1.61 10.61
N LYS A 6 18.04 2.48 11.50
CA LYS A 6 18.74 3.67 11.97
C LYS A 6 19.51 3.41 13.27
N ASP A 7 19.57 2.15 13.71
CA ASP A 7 20.18 1.74 14.98
C ASP A 7 19.72 2.59 16.17
N VAL A 8 18.42 2.90 16.21
CA VAL A 8 17.78 3.63 17.33
C VAL A 8 17.09 2.68 18.29
N GLY A 9 16.93 1.41 17.91
CA GLY A 9 16.39 0.38 18.78
C GLY A 9 16.39 -1.02 18.18
N ILE A 10 16.25 -2.01 19.05
CA ILE A 10 16.28 -3.45 18.69
C ILE A 10 14.84 -3.95 18.60
N ARG A 11 14.48 -4.61 17.49
CA ARG A 11 13.17 -5.28 17.36
C ARG A 11 13.24 -6.66 17.99
N ILE A 12 12.28 -6.95 18.87
CA ILE A 12 12.03 -8.29 19.41
C ILE A 12 10.78 -8.82 18.72
N ASP A 13 10.86 -10.04 18.18
CA ASP A 13 9.71 -10.66 17.54
C ASP A 13 8.69 -11.10 18.60
N TYR A 14 7.43 -10.73 18.39
CA TYR A 14 6.34 -10.96 19.35
C TYR A 14 6.17 -12.44 19.72
N LEU A 15 6.35 -13.34 18.75
CA LEU A 15 6.22 -14.78 18.94
C LEU A 15 7.38 -15.38 19.75
N ASN A 16 8.48 -14.64 19.95
CA ASN A 16 9.69 -15.12 20.64
C ASN A 16 10.06 -14.23 21.84
N ILE A 17 9.08 -13.55 22.44
CA ILE A 17 9.31 -12.69 23.59
C ILE A 17 9.51 -13.55 24.86
N THR A 18 10.76 -13.60 25.32
CA THR A 18 11.15 -14.28 26.56
C THR A 18 11.89 -13.32 27.48
N LYS A 19 11.93 -13.60 28.79
CA LYS A 19 12.69 -12.80 29.76
C LYS A 19 14.15 -12.64 29.34
N TYR A 20 14.74 -13.70 28.77
CA TYR A 20 16.10 -13.68 28.24
C TYR A 20 16.24 -12.73 27.05
N SER A 21 15.37 -12.84 26.03
CA SER A 21 15.42 -11.98 24.85
C SER A 21 15.35 -10.48 25.18
N VAL A 22 14.49 -10.11 26.15
CA VAL A 22 14.33 -8.72 26.60
C VAL A 22 15.55 -8.27 27.40
N ALA A 23 16.05 -9.10 28.31
CA ALA A 23 17.23 -8.77 29.11
C ALA A 23 18.47 -8.55 28.21
N THR A 24 18.66 -9.41 27.21
CA THR A 24 19.76 -9.29 26.24
C THR A 24 19.60 -8.02 25.41
N ALA A 25 18.40 -7.73 24.87
CA ALA A 25 18.17 -6.53 24.08
C ALA A 25 18.41 -5.24 24.89
N VAL A 26 17.93 -5.16 26.13
CA VAL A 26 18.16 -4.01 27.02
C VAL A 26 19.65 -3.86 27.34
N LYS A 27 20.34 -4.97 27.62
CA LYS A 27 21.78 -4.97 27.89
C LYS A 27 22.56 -4.43 26.69
N THR A 28 22.28 -4.93 25.49
CA THR A 28 22.91 -4.45 24.24
C THR A 28 22.67 -2.96 24.02
N LEU A 29 21.45 -2.48 24.27
CA LEU A 29 21.10 -1.07 24.08
C LEU A 29 21.77 -0.13 25.10
N LEU A 30 22.11 -0.64 26.30
CA LEU A 30 22.83 0.10 27.34
C LEU A 30 24.35 0.02 27.20
N GLU A 31 24.88 -1.09 26.70
CA GLU A 31 26.32 -1.29 26.52
C GLU A 31 26.87 -0.58 25.28
N ASP A 32 26.08 -0.54 24.20
CA ASP A 32 26.46 0.14 22.98
C ASP A 32 25.88 1.57 22.95
N GLN A 33 26.78 2.54 23.14
CA GLN A 33 26.45 3.96 23.18
C GLN A 33 25.93 4.49 21.83
N SER A 34 26.21 3.81 20.70
CA SER A 34 25.76 4.25 19.38
C SER A 34 24.24 4.34 19.28
N TYR A 35 23.50 3.44 19.95
CA TYR A 35 22.03 3.49 19.98
C TYR A 35 21.52 4.76 20.64
N LYS A 36 22.17 5.19 21.73
CA LYS A 36 21.81 6.43 22.43
C LYS A 36 22.15 7.67 21.59
N GLU A 37 23.32 7.68 20.96
CA GLU A 37 23.75 8.79 20.11
C GLU A 37 22.84 8.95 18.89
N ASN A 38 22.51 7.85 18.22
CA ASN A 38 21.57 7.82 17.09
C ASN A 38 20.16 8.24 17.53
N ALA A 39 19.70 7.80 18.71
CA ALA A 39 18.41 8.23 19.26
C ALA A 39 18.37 9.74 19.53
N VAL A 40 19.41 10.29 20.15
CA VAL A 40 19.52 11.74 20.40
C VAL A 40 19.64 12.52 19.10
N HIS A 41 20.41 12.03 18.13
CA HIS A 41 20.54 12.65 16.82
C HIS A 41 19.20 12.67 16.08
N LEU A 42 18.47 11.56 16.05
CA LEU A 42 17.15 11.48 15.45
C LEU A 42 16.14 12.40 16.17
N SER A 43 16.22 12.48 17.50
CA SER A 43 15.40 13.41 18.29
C SER A 43 15.68 14.87 17.93
N LYS A 44 16.94 15.24 17.74
CA LYS A 44 17.30 16.60 17.27
C LYS A 44 16.69 16.89 15.91
N ILE A 45 16.84 15.99 14.93
CA ILE A 45 16.25 16.14 13.60
C ILE A 45 14.72 16.27 13.68
N PHE A 46 14.07 15.45 14.50
CA PHE A 46 12.60 15.50 14.64
C PHE A 46 12.10 16.81 15.25
N ASN A 47 12.88 17.39 16.17
CA ASN A 47 12.58 18.68 16.80
C ASN A 47 13.12 19.87 16.01
N ASP A 48 13.96 19.65 14.99
CA ASP A 48 14.49 20.67 14.08
C ASP A 48 13.43 21.06 13.05
N ARG A 49 12.42 21.78 13.55
CA ARG A 49 11.33 22.33 12.75
C ARG A 49 11.08 23.78 13.16
N PRO A 50 10.70 24.65 12.21
CA PRO A 50 10.55 26.08 12.46
C PRO A 50 9.40 26.43 13.41
N GLN A 51 8.42 25.52 13.56
CA GLN A 51 7.27 25.71 14.43
C GLN A 51 7.12 24.51 15.36
N THR A 52 6.76 24.79 16.60
CA THR A 52 6.47 23.75 17.58
C THR A 52 5.19 22.99 17.21
N PRO A 53 5.03 21.72 17.61
CA PRO A 53 3.82 20.97 17.28
C PRO A 53 2.54 21.61 17.85
N ILE A 54 2.65 22.38 18.94
CA ILE A 54 1.51 23.10 19.51
C ILE A 54 1.12 24.30 18.65
N GLU A 55 2.08 25.09 18.16
CA GLU A 55 1.80 26.19 17.24
C GLU A 55 1.18 25.70 15.93
N VAL A 56 1.67 24.57 15.39
CA VAL A 56 1.09 23.94 14.20
C VAL A 56 -0.36 23.52 14.47
N ALA A 57 -0.66 22.93 15.63
CA ALA A 57 -2.01 22.54 15.99
C ALA A 57 -2.95 23.74 16.13
N VAL A 58 -2.48 24.82 16.77
CA VAL A 58 -3.23 26.09 16.89
C VAL A 58 -3.51 26.66 15.50
N PHE A 59 -2.49 26.75 14.65
CA PHE A 59 -2.62 27.24 13.27
C PHE A 59 -3.68 26.47 12.48
N TRP A 60 -3.64 25.13 12.51
CA TRP A 60 -4.63 24.32 11.79
C TRP A 60 -6.03 24.45 12.38
N THR A 61 -6.15 24.60 13.70
CA THR A 61 -7.44 24.83 14.36
C THR A 61 -8.06 26.17 13.91
N GLU A 62 -7.27 27.25 13.95
CA GLU A 62 -7.68 28.57 13.44
C GLU A 62 -7.99 28.53 11.95
N TYR A 63 -7.19 27.80 11.17
CA TYR A 63 -7.42 27.62 9.73
C TYR A 63 -8.77 26.97 9.46
N VAL A 64 -9.13 25.92 10.20
CA VAL A 64 -10.43 25.24 10.07
C VAL A 64 -11.57 26.18 10.45
N LEU A 65 -11.44 26.93 11.54
CA LEU A 65 -12.44 27.92 11.97
C LEU A 65 -12.63 29.03 10.92
N ARG A 66 -11.54 29.61 10.42
CA ARG A 66 -11.57 30.69 9.42
C ARG A 66 -12.17 30.24 8.09
N ASN A 67 -11.95 28.98 7.70
CA ASN A 67 -12.46 28.41 6.45
C ASN A 67 -13.76 27.62 6.65
N LYS A 68 -14.54 27.91 7.71
CA LYS A 68 -15.87 27.32 7.97
C LYS A 68 -15.87 25.79 7.87
N GLY A 69 -14.90 25.14 8.49
CA GLY A 69 -14.76 23.68 8.50
C GLY A 69 -13.76 23.11 7.48
N ALA A 70 -13.14 23.95 6.66
CA ALA A 70 -12.11 23.56 5.68
C ALA A 70 -12.50 22.31 4.86
N ASN A 71 -13.68 22.36 4.24
CA ASN A 71 -14.24 21.23 3.49
C ASN A 71 -13.33 20.71 2.37
N HIS A 72 -12.41 21.55 1.87
CA HIS A 72 -11.38 21.22 0.89
C HIS A 72 -10.20 20.42 1.46
N LEU A 73 -9.96 20.46 2.78
CA LEU A 73 -8.96 19.62 3.45
C LEU A 73 -9.51 18.24 3.84
N ARG A 74 -10.85 18.08 3.83
CA ARG A 74 -11.46 16.76 4.04
C ARG A 74 -11.18 15.91 2.82
N THR A 75 -10.60 14.73 3.04
CA THR A 75 -10.41 13.73 1.98
C THR A 75 -11.74 13.46 1.31
N ALA A 76 -11.81 13.63 -0.01
CA ALA A 76 -13.02 13.37 -0.79
C ALA A 76 -13.58 11.95 -0.54
N SER A 77 -12.70 11.00 -0.22
CA SER A 77 -13.01 9.61 0.14
C SER A 77 -14.05 9.45 1.27
N VAL A 78 -14.21 10.45 2.16
CA VAL A 78 -15.19 10.37 3.26
C VAL A 78 -16.62 10.51 2.76
N ASN A 79 -16.83 11.22 1.65
CA ASN A 79 -18.15 11.43 1.06
C ASN A 79 -18.38 10.54 -0.18
N LEU A 80 -17.45 9.65 -0.52
CA LEU A 80 -17.61 8.75 -1.65
C LEU A 80 -18.63 7.66 -1.31
N PRO A 81 -19.62 7.41 -2.18
CA PRO A 81 -20.45 6.23 -2.07
C PRO A 81 -19.61 4.95 -2.12
N TRP A 82 -20.13 3.87 -1.52
CA TRP A 82 -19.42 2.60 -1.43
C TRP A 82 -18.97 2.04 -2.79
N TYR A 83 -19.74 2.30 -3.86
CA TYR A 83 -19.44 1.83 -5.22
C TYR A 83 -18.24 2.55 -5.87
N ASP A 84 -18.04 3.83 -5.59
CA ASP A 84 -16.87 4.58 -6.07
C ASP A 84 -15.61 4.18 -5.29
N HIS A 85 -15.75 3.92 -3.98
CA HIS A 85 -14.67 3.40 -3.16
C HIS A 85 -14.23 1.99 -3.59
N LEU A 86 -15.16 1.17 -4.10
CA LEU A 86 -14.86 -0.19 -4.56
C LEU A 86 -14.37 -0.24 -6.03
N LEU A 87 -14.26 0.91 -6.72
CA LEU A 87 -13.91 1.01 -8.14
C LEU A 87 -14.67 0.00 -9.02
N LEU A 88 -15.99 -0.07 -8.84
CA LEU A 88 -16.83 -1.10 -9.48
C LEU A 88 -16.78 -1.03 -11.02
N ASP A 89 -16.60 0.17 -11.58
CA ASP A 89 -16.38 0.40 -13.01
C ASP A 89 -15.10 -0.28 -13.53
N VAL A 90 -14.00 -0.20 -12.77
CA VAL A 90 -12.73 -0.84 -13.14
C VAL A 90 -12.86 -2.36 -13.17
N PHE A 91 -13.56 -2.95 -12.19
CA PHE A 91 -13.89 -4.38 -12.22
C PHE A 91 -14.76 -4.74 -13.42
N GLY A 92 -15.74 -3.91 -13.77
CA GLY A 92 -16.57 -4.08 -14.96
C GLY A 92 -15.73 -4.16 -16.23
N VAL A 93 -14.85 -3.19 -16.47
CA VAL A 93 -13.96 -3.16 -17.65
C VAL A 93 -13.04 -4.38 -17.68
N ILE A 94 -12.45 -4.79 -16.55
CA ILE A 94 -11.58 -5.97 -16.46
C ILE A 94 -12.36 -7.25 -16.83
N ILE A 95 -13.55 -7.45 -16.28
CA ILE A 95 -14.37 -8.63 -16.56
C ILE A 95 -14.81 -8.64 -18.01
N THR A 96 -15.30 -7.52 -18.54
CA THR A 96 -15.75 -7.43 -19.93
C THR A 96 -14.61 -7.69 -20.91
N THR A 97 -13.44 -7.09 -20.70
CA THR A 97 -12.26 -7.33 -21.55
C THR A 97 -11.80 -8.78 -21.49
N PHE A 98 -11.79 -9.40 -20.30
CA PHE A 98 -11.47 -10.82 -20.15
C PHE A 98 -12.49 -11.73 -20.88
N VAL A 99 -13.79 -11.45 -20.75
CA VAL A 99 -14.83 -12.25 -21.43
C VAL A 99 -14.71 -12.10 -22.95
N VAL A 100 -14.58 -10.87 -23.46
CA VAL A 100 -14.47 -10.61 -24.90
C VAL A 100 -13.24 -11.30 -25.50
N THR A 101 -12.08 -11.19 -24.84
CA THR A 101 -10.85 -11.85 -25.32
C THR A 101 -10.99 -13.37 -25.37
N ASN A 102 -11.57 -13.99 -24.34
CA ASN A 102 -11.84 -15.43 -24.32
C ASN A 102 -12.86 -15.86 -25.40
N LEU A 103 -13.92 -15.09 -25.63
CA LEU A 103 -14.90 -15.37 -26.67
C LEU A 103 -14.29 -15.28 -28.06
N LEU A 104 -13.49 -14.25 -28.33
CA LEU A 104 -12.78 -14.10 -29.60
C LEU A 104 -11.80 -15.25 -29.83
N LEU A 105 -11.04 -15.65 -28.82
CA LEU A 105 -10.13 -16.79 -28.89
C LEU A 105 -10.89 -18.08 -29.22
N CYS A 106 -11.98 -18.37 -28.50
CA CYS A 106 -12.84 -19.52 -28.77
C CYS A 106 -13.41 -19.49 -30.20
N HIS A 107 -13.82 -18.33 -30.68
CA HIS A 107 -14.38 -18.17 -32.03
C HIS A 107 -13.33 -18.43 -33.11
N ILE A 108 -12.12 -17.90 -32.95
CA ILE A 108 -10.99 -18.14 -33.87
C ILE A 108 -10.65 -19.63 -33.89
N ILE A 109 -10.54 -20.29 -32.73
CA ILE A 109 -10.27 -21.73 -32.63
C ILE A 109 -11.35 -22.53 -33.37
N LYS A 110 -12.64 -22.22 -33.16
CA LYS A 110 -13.75 -22.90 -33.88
C LYS A 110 -13.64 -22.74 -35.40
N ILE A 111 -13.33 -21.54 -35.89
CA ILE A 111 -13.14 -21.29 -37.33
C ILE A 111 -11.97 -22.10 -37.88
N VAL A 112 -10.84 -22.11 -37.17
CA VAL A 112 -9.64 -22.85 -37.58
C VAL A 112 -9.91 -24.36 -37.63
N ILE A 113 -10.55 -24.93 -36.60
CA ILE A 113 -10.95 -26.35 -36.57
C ILE A 113 -11.89 -26.67 -37.73
N LYS A 114 -12.92 -25.83 -37.97
CA LYS A 114 -13.86 -26.03 -39.09
C LYS A 114 -13.14 -26.00 -40.45
N LYS A 115 -12.21 -25.06 -40.65
CA LYS A 115 -11.41 -24.99 -41.88
C LYS A 115 -10.50 -26.22 -42.07
N ILE A 116 -9.86 -26.70 -40.99
CA ILE A 116 -9.01 -27.90 -41.03
C ILE A 116 -9.86 -29.14 -41.35
N PHE A 117 -11.05 -29.29 -40.75
CA PHE A 117 -11.94 -30.42 -40.99
C PHE A 117 -12.45 -30.45 -42.44
N VAL A 118 -12.90 -29.31 -42.97
CA VAL A 118 -13.33 -29.18 -44.38
C VAL A 118 -12.17 -29.47 -45.35
N LYS A 119 -10.95 -29.03 -45.04
CA LYS A 119 -9.76 -29.35 -45.84
C LYS A 119 -9.44 -30.85 -45.82
N LYS A 120 -9.55 -31.50 -44.66
CA LYS A 120 -9.30 -32.94 -44.49
C LYS A 120 -10.32 -33.80 -45.28
N GLU A 121 -11.57 -33.37 -45.34
CA GLU A 121 -12.61 -34.06 -46.10
C GLU A 121 -12.34 -33.99 -47.62
N LYS A 122 -11.95 -32.82 -48.15
CA LYS A 122 -11.57 -32.65 -49.57
C LYS A 122 -10.36 -33.48 -50.01
N LEU A 123 -9.42 -33.76 -49.10
CA LEU A 123 -8.23 -34.57 -49.37
C LEU A 123 -8.50 -36.08 -49.35
N LYS A 124 -9.67 -36.53 -48.86
CA LYS A 124 -10.08 -37.94 -48.86
C LYS A 124 -10.95 -38.34 -50.06
N THR A 125 -11.50 -37.36 -50.79
CA THR A 125 -12.39 -37.59 -51.95
C THR A 125 -11.65 -37.48 -53.29
N GLN A 126 -10.37 -37.11 -53.26
CA GLN A 126 -9.44 -37.18 -54.39
C GLN A 126 -8.60 -38.45 -54.26
#